data_AF-A0A1F4YEP2-F1
#
_entry.id   AF-A0A1F4YEP2-F1
#
_cell.length_a   1.000
_cell.length_b   1.000
_cell.length_c   1.000
_cell.angle_alpha   90.00
_cell.angle_beta   90.00
_cell.angle_gamma   90.00
#
_symmetry.space_group_name_H-M   'P 1'
#
loop_
_entity.id
_entity.type
_entity.pdbx_description
1 polymer ?
#
loop_
_entity_poly.entity_id
_entity_poly.type
_entity_poly.pdbx_seq_one_letter_code
_entity_poly.pdbx_strand_id
1 'polypeptide(L)'
;MKQIFDERAKPETNKYVTREWQDYGYRLAKELDDEAHKSLYIKMAKNEDRTLLEQAKRFVIDANADNRGALFMWKVKELRKKSGGY
;
A
#
# COMPACT_ATOMS: atom_id res chain seq x y z
N MET A 1 19.73 -37.40 27.43
CA MET A 1 20.51 -36.73 26.36
C MET A 1 20.01 -37.33 25.05
N LYS A 2 19.32 -36.67 24.13
CA LYS A 2 19.33 -35.27 23.67
C LYS A 2 17.89 -34.78 23.48
N GLN A 3 17.61 -33.56 23.90
CA GLN A 3 16.46 -32.77 23.42
C GLN A 3 16.69 -32.49 21.93
N ILE A 4 15.74 -32.86 21.08
CA ILE A 4 15.63 -32.28 19.74
C ILE A 4 14.58 -31.20 19.90
N PHE A 5 15.06 -29.97 20.08
CA PHE A 5 14.20 -28.80 20.06
C PHE A 5 13.68 -28.63 18.64
N ASP A 6 12.36 -28.69 18.54
CA ASP A 6 11.53 -28.20 17.45
C ASP A 6 12.20 -26.99 16.77
N GLU A 7 12.74 -27.22 15.57
CA GLU A 7 13.24 -26.16 14.69
C GLU A 7 12.03 -25.36 14.24
N ARG A 8 11.62 -24.41 15.09
CA ARG A 8 10.61 -23.40 14.79
C ARG A 8 10.85 -22.90 13.39
N ALA A 9 9.96 -23.26 12.47
CA ALA A 9 9.94 -22.76 11.11
C ALA A 9 10.14 -21.25 11.20
N LYS A 10 11.33 -20.79 10.78
CA LYS A 10 11.61 -19.37 10.66
C LYS A 10 10.54 -18.85 9.70
N PRO A 11 9.69 -17.89 10.09
CA PRO A 11 8.79 -17.30 9.11
C PRO A 11 9.69 -16.80 7.99
N GLU A 12 9.39 -17.21 6.75
CA GLU A 12 10.13 -16.73 5.60
C GLU A 12 9.95 -15.22 5.57
N THR A 13 10.91 -14.52 6.17
CA THR A 13 10.94 -13.07 6.20
C THR A 13 11.22 -12.70 4.76
N ASN A 14 10.15 -12.33 4.06
CA ASN A 14 10.22 -11.88 2.69
C ASN A 14 11.26 -10.74 2.63
N LYS A 15 12.47 -11.06 2.16
CA LYS A 15 13.69 -10.26 2.38
C LYS A 15 13.61 -8.82 1.84
N TYR A 16 12.58 -8.55 1.05
CA TYR A 16 12.34 -7.29 0.37
C TYR A 16 11.38 -6.35 1.11
N VAL A 17 10.61 -6.85 2.08
CA VAL A 17 9.68 -6.04 2.89
C VAL A 17 10.28 -5.87 4.27
N THR A 18 11.10 -4.82 4.41
CA THR A 18 11.76 -4.48 5.68
C THR A 18 11.05 -3.35 6.42
N ARG A 19 10.15 -2.63 5.75
CA ARG A 19 9.49 -1.44 6.26
C ARG A 19 7.98 -1.48 5.99
N GLU A 20 7.22 -0.96 6.93
CA GLU A 20 5.75 -0.92 6.88
C GLU A 20 5.22 -0.29 5.58
N TRP A 21 5.81 0.82 5.14
CA TRP A 21 5.39 1.50 3.91
C TRP A 21 5.63 0.69 2.63
N GLN A 22 6.57 -0.27 2.63
CA GLN A 22 6.77 -1.16 1.48
C GLN A 22 5.64 -2.19 1.39
N ASP A 23 5.30 -2.81 2.52
CA ASP A 23 4.18 -3.73 2.62
C ASP A 23 2.87 -3.03 2.26
N TYR A 24 2.64 -1.85 2.84
CA TYR A 24 1.45 -1.07 2.56
C TYR A 24 1.34 -0.67 1.09
N GLY A 25 2.39 -0.11 0.50
CA GLY A 25 2.36 0.27 -0.90
C GLY A 25 2.11 -0.91 -1.83
N TYR A 26 2.64 -2.10 -1.50
CA TYR A 26 2.36 -3.31 -2.25
C TYR A 26 0.90 -3.78 -2.11
N ARG A 27 0.35 -3.79 -0.88
CA ARG A 27 -1.07 -4.11 -0.64
C ARG A 27 -2.00 -3.12 -1.33
N LEU A 28 -1.67 -1.84 -1.29
CA LEU A 28 -2.42 -0.80 -1.97
C LEU A 28 -2.47 -1.04 -3.49
N ALA A 29 -1.35 -1.40 -4.11
CA ALA A 29 -1.30 -1.76 -5.52
C ALA A 29 -2.19 -2.98 -5.84
N LYS A 30 -2.21 -3.98 -4.95
CA LYS A 30 -3.11 -5.15 -5.08
C LYS A 30 -4.58 -4.79 -4.96
N GLU A 31 -4.94 -4.01 -3.94
CA GLU A 31 -6.33 -3.61 -3.69
C GLU A 31 -6.89 -2.75 -4.86
N LEU A 32 -6.02 -1.98 -5.52
CA LEU A 32 -6.36 -1.17 -6.69
C LEU A 32 -6.26 -1.93 -8.02
N ASP A 33 -5.96 -3.24 -8.01
CA ASP A 33 -5.73 -4.06 -9.21
C ASP A 33 -4.68 -3.43 -10.16
N ASP A 34 -3.62 -2.86 -9.58
CA ASP A 34 -2.59 -2.10 -10.29
C ASP A 34 -1.16 -2.49 -9.83
N GLU A 35 -0.93 -3.80 -9.68
CA GLU A 35 0.37 -4.35 -9.27
C GLU A 35 1.54 -4.01 -10.21
N ALA A 36 1.22 -3.68 -11.47
CA ALA A 36 2.19 -3.21 -12.47
C ALA A 36 2.90 -1.93 -12.00
N HIS A 37 2.19 -1.06 -11.27
CA HIS A 37 2.72 0.19 -10.73
C HIS A 37 3.05 0.12 -9.24
N LYS A 38 3.25 -1.07 -8.64
CA LYS A 38 3.58 -1.23 -7.20
C LYS A 38 4.68 -0.30 -6.69
N SER A 39 5.72 -0.03 -7.48
CA SER A 39 6.81 0.87 -7.10
C SER A 39 6.34 2.32 -6.88
N LEU A 40 5.34 2.77 -7.64
CA LEU A 40 4.70 4.07 -7.46
C LEU A 40 3.95 4.13 -6.13
N TYR A 41 3.12 3.13 -5.84
CA TYR A 41 2.37 3.05 -4.58
C TYR A 41 3.28 2.93 -3.36
N ILE A 42 4.37 2.17 -3.45
CA ILE A 42 5.41 2.09 -2.41
C ILE A 42 6.08 3.46 -2.19
N LYS A 43 6.37 4.20 -3.26
CA LYS A 43 6.92 5.57 -3.16
C LYS A 43 5.93 6.52 -2.50
N MET A 44 4.64 6.42 -2.83
CA MET A 44 3.60 7.23 -2.20
C MET A 44 3.46 6.88 -0.72
N ALA A 45 3.38 5.61 -0.38
CA ALA A 45 3.33 5.13 1.01
C ALA A 45 4.51 5.62 1.87
N LYS A 46 5.68 5.81 1.25
CA LYS A 46 6.88 6.34 1.93
C LYS A 46 6.81 7.84 2.19
N ASN A 47 6.22 8.60 1.28
CA ASN A 47 6.37 10.06 1.22
C ASN A 47 5.09 10.82 1.59
N GLU A 48 3.93 10.16 1.58
CA GLU A 48 2.63 10.78 1.78
C GLU A 48 2.01 10.35 3.11
N ASP A 49 1.10 11.18 3.62
CA ASP A 49 0.35 10.87 4.82
C ASP A 49 -0.52 9.62 4.63
N ARG A 50 -0.40 8.65 5.54
CA ARG A 50 -1.12 7.38 5.48
C ARG A 50 -2.64 7.58 5.52
N THR A 51 -3.12 8.55 6.29
CA THR A 51 -4.54 8.87 6.40
C THR A 51 -5.07 9.35 5.05
N LEU A 52 -4.30 10.17 4.33
CA LEU A 52 -4.67 10.65 3.00
C LEU A 52 -4.79 9.49 2.00
N LEU A 53 -3.82 8.57 1.99
CA LEU A 53 -3.84 7.40 1.11
C LEU A 53 -5.00 6.45 1.44
N GLU A 54 -5.27 6.20 2.73
CA GLU A 54 -6.40 5.38 3.17
C GLU A 54 -7.75 5.98 2.78
N GLN A 55 -7.92 7.30 2.91
CA GLN A 55 -9.15 7.97 2.48
C GLN A 55 -9.37 7.84 0.98
N ALA A 56 -8.32 8.04 0.17
CA ALA A 56 -8.40 7.87 -1.28
C ALA A 56 -8.72 6.41 -1.65
N LYS A 57 -8.06 5.46 -1.00
CA LYS A 57 -8.27 4.02 -1.22
C LYS A 57 -9.72 3.61 -0.97
N ARG A 58 -10.28 3.95 0.20
CA ARG A 58 -11.67 3.62 0.56
C ARG A 58 -12.66 4.13 -0.48
N PHE A 59 -12.50 5.40 -0.90
CA PHE A 59 -13.33 5.98 -1.95
C PHE A 59 -13.29 5.16 -3.25
N VAL A 60 -12.10 4.71 -3.68
CA VAL A 60 -11.95 3.99 -4.95
C VAL A 60 -12.54 2.58 -4.88
N ILE A 61 -12.35 1.89 -3.75
CA ILE A 61 -12.93 0.56 -3.54
C ILE A 61 -14.45 0.61 -3.62
N ASP A 62 -15.06 1.66 -3.07
CA ASP A 62 -16.51 1.86 -3.11
C ASP A 62 -17.02 2.32 -4.49
N ALA A 63 -16.20 3.01 -5.28
CA ALA A 63 -16.60 3.66 -6.54
C ALA A 63 -16.72 2.70 -7.75
N ASN A 64 -16.41 1.41 -7.60
CA ASN A 64 -16.41 0.38 -8.65
C ASN A 64 -15.96 0.89 -10.04
N ALA A 65 -14.80 1.54 -10.09
CA ALA A 65 -14.29 2.17 -11.31
C ALA A 65 -13.54 1.18 -12.21
N ASP A 66 -13.62 1.39 -13.53
CA ASP A 66 -12.88 0.61 -14.53
C ASP A 66 -11.35 0.74 -14.37
N ASN A 67 -10.88 1.94 -14.02
CA ASN A 67 -9.47 2.20 -13.74
C ASN A 67 -9.30 2.76 -12.33
N ARG A 68 -9.14 1.84 -11.38
CA ARG A 68 -8.99 2.15 -9.95
C ARG A 68 -7.71 2.92 -9.65
N GLY A 69 -6.59 2.59 -10.30
CA GLY A 69 -5.32 3.30 -10.15
C GLY A 69 -5.41 4.79 -10.55
N ALA A 70 -6.00 5.08 -11.71
CA ALA A 70 -6.21 6.45 -12.16
C ALA A 70 -7.16 7.23 -11.24
N LEU A 71 -8.27 6.61 -10.80
CA LEU A 71 -9.21 7.24 -9.88
C LEU A 71 -8.57 7.52 -8.52
N PHE A 72 -7.71 6.61 -8.04
CA PHE A 72 -6.93 6.78 -6.82
C PHE A 72 -6.01 8.00 -6.91
N MET A 73 -5.24 8.12 -8.00
CA MET A 73 -4.34 9.26 -8.21
C MET A 73 -5.10 10.59 -8.25
N TRP A 74 -6.24 10.61 -8.94
CA TRP A 74 -7.12 11.78 -8.97
C TRP A 74 -7.64 12.14 -7.57
N LYS A 75 -8.10 11.15 -6.80
CA LYS A 75 -8.64 11.37 -5.45
C LYS A 75 -7.56 11.86 -4.49
N VAL A 76 -6.35 11.31 -4.54
CA VAL A 76 -5.20 11.79 -3.77
C VAL A 76 -4.94 13.27 -4.06
N LYS A 77 -4.95 13.67 -5.34
CA LYS A 77 -4.77 15.08 -5.73
C LYS A 77 -5.89 15.97 -5.21
N GLU A 78 -7.14 15.51 -5.27
CA GLU A 78 -8.30 16.24 -4.77
C GLU A 78 -8.24 16.45 -3.25
N LEU A 79 -7.90 15.42 -2.49
CA LEU A 79 -7.77 15.48 -1.03
C LEU A 79 -6.65 16.44 -0.60
N ARG A 80 -5.50 16.43 -1.30
CA ARG A 80 -4.42 17.40 -1.04
C ARG A 80 -4.86 18.84 -1.23
N LYS A 81 -5.58 19.11 -2.32
CA LYS A 81 -6.10 20.45 -2.59
C LYS A 81 -7.07 20.91 -1.50
N LYS A 82 -7.93 20.01 -1.01
CA LYS A 82 -8.83 20.31 0.12
C LYS A 82 -8.09 20.57 1.43
N SER A 83 -6.96 19.89 1.67
CA SER A 83 -6.13 20.11 2.85
C SER A 83 -5.20 21.31 2.73
N GLY A 84 -5.31 22.14 1.69
CA GLY A 84 -4.45 23.32 1.47
C GLY A 84 -3.05 23.01 0.92
N GLY A 85 -2.81 21.78 0.48
CA GLY A 85 -1.63 21.45 -0.33
C GLY A 85 -1.83 21.95 -1.75
N TYR A 86 -0.88 22.75 -2.25
CA TYR A 86 -0.88 23.43 -3.55
C TYR A 86 -1.38 22.60 -4.74
#